data_AF-A0A2Z6N0G0-F1
#
_entry.id   AF-A0A2Z6N0G0-F1
#
_cell.length_a   1.000
_cell.length_b   1.000
_cell.length_c   1.000
_cell.angle_alpha   90.00
_cell.angle_beta   90.00
_cell.angle_gamma   90.00
#
_symmetry.space_group_name_H-M   'P 1'
#
loop_
_entity.id
_entity.type
_entity.pdbx_description
1 polymer ?
#
loop_
_entity_poly.entity_id
_entity_poly.type
_entity_poly.pdbx_seq_one_letter_code
_entity_poly.pdbx_strand_id
1 'polypeptide(L)'
;FGRIGRLVARVALERDDVELVAVNDPFITTDYMTYMFKYDTVHGIWKNREITVKDNKTLLFGGSPVTVFGVRNPEEIPWATQKTVDGPSMKDWRGGRAASVNIIPSSTGAAKAVGKVLPSLNNKLTGMSFRVPTVDVSVVDLTVRLEKGASYDEIKAAIKQASEGELKGILGYTEDDVVSTDFVGDSR
;
A
#
# COMPACT_ATOMS: atom_id res chain seq x y z
N PHE A 1 -12.47 5.26 -2.54
CA PHE A 1 -12.46 3.83 -2.15
C PHE A 1 -11.69 2.94 -3.16
N GLY A 2 -10.47 3.35 -3.53
CA GLY A 2 -9.56 2.56 -4.38
C GLY A 2 -8.80 1.48 -3.60
N ARG A 3 -7.73 0.92 -4.18
CA ARG A 3 -6.93 -0.17 -3.59
C ARG A 3 -6.54 0.11 -2.12
N ILE A 4 -5.81 1.18 -1.86
CA ILE A 4 -5.36 1.56 -0.50
C ILE A 4 -6.55 1.81 0.42
N GLY A 5 -7.53 2.61 -0.02
CA GLY A 5 -8.69 2.96 0.80
C GLY A 5 -9.51 1.74 1.24
N ARG A 6 -9.65 0.71 0.39
CA ARG A 6 -10.35 -0.54 0.76
C ARG A 6 -9.54 -1.37 1.75
N LEU A 7 -8.22 -1.42 1.61
CA LEU A 7 -7.36 -2.15 2.56
C LEU A 7 -7.33 -1.46 3.93
N VAL A 8 -7.22 -0.13 3.97
CA VAL A 8 -7.37 0.65 5.21
C VAL A 8 -8.71 0.36 5.87
N ALA A 9 -9.81 0.35 5.10
CA ALA A 9 -11.13 0.01 5.63
C ALA A 9 -11.19 -1.43 6.18
N ARG A 10 -10.61 -2.42 5.49
CA ARG A 10 -10.54 -3.81 5.99
C ARG A 10 -9.81 -3.89 7.34
N VAL A 11 -8.62 -3.29 7.43
CA VAL A 11 -7.83 -3.27 8.67
C VAL A 11 -8.58 -2.52 9.79
N ALA A 12 -9.17 -1.36 9.50
CA ALA A 12 -9.93 -0.59 10.49
C ALA A 12 -11.12 -1.39 11.05
N LEU A 13 -11.81 -2.17 10.21
CA LEU A 13 -12.95 -3.00 10.61
C LEU A 13 -12.57 -4.25 11.43
N GLU A 14 -11.29 -4.63 11.42
CA GLU A 14 -10.73 -5.71 12.24
C GLU A 14 -10.20 -5.22 13.59
N ARG A 15 -10.12 -3.91 13.79
CA ARG A 15 -9.64 -3.28 15.02
C ARG A 15 -10.80 -2.80 15.88
N ASP A 16 -10.58 -2.81 17.19
CA ASP A 16 -11.52 -2.32 18.21
C ASP A 16 -11.26 -0.86 18.59
N ASP A 17 -10.09 -0.31 18.25
CA ASP A 17 -9.66 1.05 18.58
C ASP A 17 -9.90 2.07 17.45
N VAL A 18 -10.45 1.65 16.30
CA VAL A 18 -10.72 2.50 15.14
C VAL A 18 -12.13 2.24 14.62
N GLU A 19 -12.89 3.32 14.37
CA GLU A 19 -14.21 3.24 13.76
C GLU A 19 -14.20 3.85 12.35
N LEU A 20 -14.63 3.06 11.36
CA LEU A 20 -14.87 3.55 10.00
C LEU A 20 -16.25 4.20 9.95
N VAL A 21 -16.31 5.53 9.90
CA VAL A 21 -17.59 6.28 9.91
C VAL A 21 -18.03 6.76 8.53
N ALA A 22 -17.09 6.96 7.60
CA ALA A 22 -17.39 7.43 6.26
C ALA A 22 -16.34 7.06 5.21
N VAL A 23 -16.77 7.04 3.94
CA VAL A 23 -15.91 6.87 2.76
C VAL A 23 -16.35 7.83 1.65
N ASN A 24 -15.40 8.28 0.82
CA ASN A 24 -15.69 9.04 -0.39
C ASN A 24 -15.15 8.31 -1.63
N ASP A 25 -15.99 8.16 -2.65
CA ASP A 25 -15.57 7.81 -4.01
C ASP A 25 -16.59 8.34 -5.03
N PRO A 26 -16.21 9.28 -5.91
CA PRO A 26 -17.14 9.84 -6.88
C PRO A 26 -17.36 8.98 -8.13
N PHE A 27 -16.65 7.84 -8.26
CA PHE A 27 -16.66 7.05 -9.50
C PHE A 27 -17.46 5.75 -9.41
N ILE A 28 -17.91 5.36 -8.22
CA ILE A 28 -18.55 4.05 -8.00
C ILE A 28 -19.77 4.18 -7.08
N THR A 29 -20.80 3.38 -7.34
CA THR A 29 -22.02 3.31 -6.53
C THR A 29 -21.80 2.48 -5.26
N THR A 30 -22.71 2.57 -4.29
CA THR A 30 -22.67 1.74 -3.08
C THR A 30 -22.74 0.23 -3.39
N ASP A 31 -23.51 -0.17 -4.41
CA ASP A 31 -23.53 -1.57 -4.88
C ASP A 31 -22.14 -2.02 -5.38
N TYR A 32 -21.49 -1.17 -6.18
CA TYR A 32 -20.18 -1.51 -6.74
C TYR A 32 -19.07 -1.44 -5.67
N MET A 33 -19.14 -0.49 -4.74
CA MET A 33 -18.28 -0.46 -3.55
C MET A 33 -18.40 -1.76 -2.75
N THR A 34 -19.62 -2.25 -2.55
CA THR A 34 -19.89 -3.49 -1.82
C THR A 34 -19.23 -4.68 -2.51
N TYR A 35 -19.40 -4.80 -3.83
CA TYR A 35 -18.74 -5.83 -4.62
C TYR A 35 -17.21 -5.74 -4.53
N MET A 36 -16.63 -4.57 -4.78
CA MET A 36 -15.16 -4.35 -4.75
C MET A 36 -14.56 -4.53 -3.36
N PHE A 37 -15.33 -4.31 -2.30
CA PHE A 37 -14.91 -4.58 -0.93
C PHE A 37 -14.97 -6.08 -0.62
N LYS A 38 -16.04 -6.75 -1.04
CA LYS A 38 -16.27 -8.17 -0.78
C LYS A 38 -15.25 -9.04 -1.49
N TYR A 39 -14.89 -8.73 -2.74
CA TYR A 39 -13.96 -9.50 -3.55
C TYR A 39 -12.69 -8.72 -3.83
N ASP A 40 -11.56 -9.23 -3.38
CA ASP A 40 -10.24 -8.69 -3.69
C ASP A 40 -9.35 -9.80 -4.27
N THR A 41 -8.74 -9.53 -5.43
CA THR A 41 -7.92 -10.53 -6.15
C THR A 41 -6.68 -10.97 -5.37
N VAL A 42 -6.17 -10.12 -4.48
CA VAL A 42 -4.92 -10.37 -3.74
C VAL A 42 -5.21 -10.80 -2.31
N HIS A 43 -6.13 -10.12 -1.62
CA HIS A 43 -6.44 -10.38 -0.20
C HIS A 43 -7.71 -11.22 -0.03
N GLY A 44 -8.18 -11.85 -1.10
CA GLY A 44 -9.31 -12.77 -1.09
C GLY A 44 -10.65 -12.13 -0.72
N ILE A 45 -11.61 -13.02 -0.46
CA ILE A 45 -12.98 -12.67 -0.12
C ILE A 45 -13.03 -12.20 1.34
N TRP A 46 -13.69 -11.07 1.58
CA TRP A 46 -13.98 -10.58 2.92
C TRP A 46 -14.95 -11.53 3.64
N LYS A 47 -14.55 -12.05 4.81
CA LYS A 47 -15.29 -13.08 5.57
C LYS A 47 -15.79 -12.63 6.94
N ASN A 48 -15.32 -11.49 7.47
CA ASN A 48 -15.49 -11.17 8.89
C ASN A 48 -16.88 -10.64 9.23
N ARG A 49 -17.33 -9.60 8.53
CA ARG A 49 -18.63 -8.96 8.76
C ARG A 49 -19.40 -8.86 7.46
N GLU A 50 -20.71 -9.09 7.49
CA GLU A 50 -21.52 -8.89 6.29
C GLU A 50 -21.49 -7.41 5.89
N ILE A 51 -21.25 -7.15 4.61
CA ILE A 51 -21.37 -5.82 4.00
C ILE A 51 -22.65 -5.79 3.18
N THR A 52 -23.56 -4.88 3.52
CA THR A 52 -24.82 -4.68 2.80
C THR A 52 -25.03 -3.23 2.42
N VAL A 53 -25.77 -3.01 1.35
CA VAL A 53 -26.18 -1.68 0.91
C VAL A 53 -27.47 -1.32 1.65
N LYS A 54 -27.45 -0.22 2.41
CA LYS A 54 -28.68 0.34 3.00
C LYS A 54 -29.39 1.25 2.01
N ASP A 55 -28.63 2.16 1.41
CA ASP A 55 -29.10 3.12 0.42
C ASP A 55 -27.92 3.65 -0.43
N ASN A 56 -28.19 4.64 -1.29
CA ASN A 56 -27.18 5.22 -2.20
C ASN A 56 -26.11 6.08 -1.49
N LYS A 57 -26.24 6.30 -0.18
CA LYS A 57 -25.31 7.10 0.64
C LYS A 57 -24.87 6.36 1.90
N THR A 58 -25.21 5.10 2.07
CA THR A 58 -24.94 4.36 3.31
C THR A 58 -24.66 2.89 3.03
N LEU A 59 -23.51 2.41 3.53
CA LEU A 59 -23.17 0.99 3.63
C LEU A 59 -23.32 0.53 5.08
N LEU A 60 -23.65 -0.74 5.29
CA LEU A 60 -23.65 -1.37 6.61
C LEU A 60 -22.55 -2.41 6.68
N PHE A 61 -21.71 -2.34 7.72
CA PHE A 61 -20.68 -3.34 8.00
C PHE A 61 -21.03 -4.04 9.32
N GLY A 62 -21.57 -5.26 9.24
CA GLY A 62 -22.08 -5.98 10.41
C GLY A 62 -23.20 -5.22 11.13
N GLY A 63 -24.01 -4.45 10.39
CA GLY A 63 -25.07 -3.59 10.92
C GLY A 63 -24.64 -2.16 11.25
N SER A 64 -23.33 -1.87 11.39
CA SER A 64 -22.85 -0.51 11.65
C SER A 64 -22.88 0.36 10.40
N PRO A 65 -23.51 1.55 10.43
CA PRO A 65 -23.65 2.41 9.26
C PRO A 65 -22.38 3.21 8.95
N VAL A 66 -22.01 3.24 7.67
CA VAL A 66 -20.89 4.01 7.13
C VAL A 66 -21.40 4.92 6.02
N THR A 67 -21.17 6.21 6.16
CA THR A 67 -21.67 7.22 5.22
C THR A 67 -20.82 7.22 3.95
N VAL A 68 -21.45 7.24 2.78
CA VAL A 68 -20.82 7.30 1.48
C VAL A 68 -21.04 8.66 0.84
N PHE A 69 -19.93 9.30 0.53
CA PHE A 69 -19.89 10.53 -0.25
C PHE A 69 -19.45 10.23 -1.69
N GLY A 70 -20.02 10.96 -2.64
CA GLY A 70 -19.68 10.91 -4.06
C GLY A 70 -19.14 12.25 -4.57
N VAL A 71 -18.36 12.95 -3.74
CA VAL A 71 -17.89 14.30 -4.05
C VAL A 71 -16.67 14.22 -4.95
N ARG A 72 -16.80 14.78 -6.15
CA ARG A 72 -15.86 14.66 -7.25
C ARG A 72 -14.60 15.51 -7.13
N ASN A 73 -14.59 16.51 -6.24
CA ASN A 73 -13.53 17.50 -6.21
C ASN A 73 -12.52 17.33 -5.06
N PRO A 74 -11.55 16.43 -5.21
CA PRO A 74 -10.16 16.55 -4.77
C PRO A 74 -9.31 16.72 -6.03
N GLU A 75 -9.18 17.97 -6.50
CA GLU A 75 -9.27 18.28 -7.94
C GLU A 75 -8.22 17.59 -8.83
N GLU A 76 -8.67 16.75 -9.77
CA GLU A 76 -7.91 16.16 -10.90
C GLU A 76 -7.19 14.81 -10.74
N ILE A 77 -7.60 13.90 -9.86
CA ILE A 77 -6.80 12.68 -9.62
C ILE A 77 -7.07 11.54 -10.64
N PRO A 78 -6.02 10.97 -11.31
CA PRO A 78 -6.09 9.71 -12.04
C PRO A 78 -5.58 8.55 -11.15
N TRP A 79 -6.50 7.83 -10.51
CA TRP A 79 -6.23 6.85 -9.44
C TRP A 79 -5.55 5.54 -9.85
N ALA A 80 -5.20 5.39 -11.13
CA ALA A 80 -4.27 4.38 -11.61
C ALA A 80 -3.38 5.05 -12.66
N THR A 81 -2.09 5.16 -12.38
CA THR A 81 -1.13 5.74 -13.34
C THR A 81 -0.64 4.71 -14.35
N GLN A 82 -0.72 3.42 -14.02
CA GLN A 82 -0.29 2.33 -14.86
C GLN A 82 -1.43 1.81 -15.72
N LYS A 83 -1.12 1.58 -17.00
CA LYS A 83 -2.09 1.15 -17.99
C LYS A 83 -1.95 -0.33 -18.28
N THR A 84 -3.05 -0.98 -18.62
CA THR A 84 -3.06 -2.38 -19.05
C THR A 84 -2.43 -2.57 -20.43
N VAL A 85 -2.55 -1.56 -21.29
CA VAL A 85 -1.93 -1.47 -22.62
C VAL A 85 -1.20 -0.13 -22.77
N ASP A 86 -0.32 -0.03 -23.76
CA ASP A 86 0.38 1.22 -24.05
C ASP A 86 -0.61 2.37 -24.29
N GLY A 87 -0.38 3.52 -23.64
CA GLY A 87 -1.21 4.70 -23.83
C GLY A 87 -0.59 5.98 -23.25
N PRO A 88 -1.21 7.15 -23.51
CA PRO A 88 -0.62 8.44 -23.18
C PRO A 88 -0.54 8.69 -21.66
N SER A 89 0.64 9.01 -21.15
CA SER A 89 0.86 9.46 -19.77
C SER A 89 1.57 10.80 -19.79
N MET A 90 0.83 11.87 -19.49
CA MET A 90 1.28 13.26 -19.73
C MET A 90 2.43 13.71 -18.83
N LYS A 91 2.60 13.09 -17.65
CA LYS A 91 3.62 13.45 -16.65
C LYS A 91 4.74 12.41 -16.51
N ASP A 92 4.53 11.19 -17.01
CA ASP A 92 5.51 10.08 -16.94
C ASP A 92 5.29 9.13 -18.13
N TRP A 93 6.01 9.35 -19.23
CA TRP A 93 5.86 8.56 -20.46
C TRP A 93 6.11 7.06 -20.23
N ARG A 94 7.03 6.71 -19.32
CA ARG A 94 7.35 5.31 -19.00
C ARG A 94 6.16 4.64 -18.30
N GLY A 95 5.51 5.36 -17.38
CA GLY A 95 4.28 4.90 -16.71
C GLY A 95 3.09 4.65 -17.65
N GLY A 96 3.12 5.18 -18.88
CA GLY A 96 2.11 4.92 -19.89
C GLY A 96 2.24 3.58 -20.62
N ARG A 97 3.35 2.86 -20.43
CA ARG A 97 3.57 1.54 -21.05
C ARG A 97 2.78 0.44 -20.32
N ALA A 98 2.45 -0.62 -21.04
CA ALA A 98 1.69 -1.76 -20.53
C ALA A 98 2.37 -2.38 -19.29
N ALA A 99 1.67 -2.35 -18.16
CA ALA A 99 2.21 -2.73 -16.86
C ALA A 99 2.55 -4.22 -16.72
N SER A 100 1.86 -5.09 -17.46
CA SER A 100 1.97 -6.55 -17.33
C SER A 100 3.20 -7.16 -18.02
N VAL A 101 3.88 -6.41 -18.88
CA VAL A 101 4.94 -6.96 -19.76
C VAL A 101 6.22 -6.14 -19.75
N ASN A 102 6.32 -5.12 -18.89
CA ASN A 102 7.49 -4.24 -18.83
C ASN A 102 8.06 -4.15 -17.41
N ILE A 103 9.38 -4.03 -17.34
CA ILE A 103 10.07 -3.43 -16.20
C ILE A 103 10.10 -1.92 -16.48
N ILE A 104 9.42 -1.14 -15.65
CA ILE A 104 9.20 0.30 -15.88
C ILE A 104 9.98 1.10 -14.84
N PRO A 105 11.10 1.75 -15.21
CA PRO A 105 11.82 2.63 -14.29
C PRO A 105 10.96 3.86 -13.95
N SER A 106 10.90 4.23 -12.69
CA SER A 106 10.11 5.35 -12.17
C SER A 106 10.87 6.10 -11.06
N SER A 107 10.65 7.41 -10.95
CA SER A 107 11.22 8.21 -9.86
C SER A 107 10.43 7.96 -8.56
N THR A 108 11.10 8.10 -7.41
CA THR A 108 10.46 8.00 -6.09
C THR A 108 10.96 9.07 -5.14
N GLY A 109 10.04 9.62 -4.35
CA GLY A 109 10.36 10.57 -3.28
C GLY A 109 10.66 9.91 -1.93
N ALA A 110 10.51 8.58 -1.82
CA ALA A 110 10.57 7.87 -0.53
C ALA A 110 11.89 8.09 0.21
N ALA A 111 13.03 7.89 -0.46
CA ALA A 111 14.36 8.09 0.14
C ALA A 111 14.58 9.54 0.60
N LYS A 112 14.06 10.54 -0.13
CA LYS A 112 14.11 11.94 0.29
C LYS A 112 13.20 12.23 1.47
N ALA A 113 12.05 11.56 1.57
CA ALA A 113 11.11 11.69 2.67
C ALA A 113 11.70 11.17 3.99
N VAL A 114 12.60 10.17 3.95
CA VAL A 114 13.36 9.73 5.14
C VAL A 114 14.08 10.90 5.81
N GLY A 115 14.68 11.80 5.03
CA GLY A 115 15.35 13.00 5.56
C GLY A 115 14.43 13.98 6.30
N LYS A 116 13.11 13.92 6.07
CA LYS A 116 12.12 14.74 6.78
C LYS A 116 11.74 14.15 8.13
N VAL A 117 11.67 12.82 8.23
CA VAL A 117 11.33 12.11 9.48
C VAL A 117 12.56 11.84 10.36
N LEU A 118 13.73 11.69 9.74
CA LEU A 118 15.02 11.50 10.40
C LEU A 118 15.97 12.61 9.91
N PRO A 119 15.97 13.80 10.56
CA PRO A 119 16.72 14.96 10.09
C PRO A 119 18.23 14.73 9.92
N SER A 120 18.83 13.83 10.71
CA SER A 120 20.24 13.44 10.61
C SER A 120 20.60 12.73 9.28
N LEU A 121 19.59 12.23 8.56
CA LEU A 121 19.70 11.59 7.25
C LEU A 121 19.29 12.51 6.10
N ASN A 122 18.97 13.78 6.37
CA ASN A 122 18.57 14.71 5.35
C ASN A 122 19.68 14.89 4.29
N ASN A 123 19.29 14.83 3.02
CA ASN A 123 20.18 14.85 1.85
C ASN A 123 21.22 13.71 1.78
N LYS A 124 21.16 12.68 2.64
CA LYS A 124 22.07 11.52 2.59
C LYS A 124 21.53 10.35 1.78
N LEU A 125 20.23 10.34 1.51
CA LEU A 125 19.53 9.26 0.81
C LEU A 125 18.83 9.79 -0.44
N THR A 126 18.91 9.01 -1.51
CA THR A 126 18.16 9.19 -2.76
C THR A 126 17.87 7.82 -3.35
N GLY A 127 16.99 7.72 -4.35
CA GLY A 127 16.68 6.44 -4.95
C GLY A 127 15.86 6.54 -6.23
N MET A 128 15.66 5.38 -6.85
CA MET A 128 14.74 5.16 -7.95
C MET A 128 13.86 3.95 -7.65
N SER A 129 12.92 3.64 -8.53
CA SER A 129 12.09 2.44 -8.43
C SER A 129 11.98 1.78 -9.80
N PHE A 130 11.76 0.47 -9.78
CA PHE A 130 11.34 -0.30 -10.95
C PHE A 130 9.98 -0.89 -10.66
N ARG A 131 9.00 -0.58 -11.50
CA ARG A 131 7.71 -1.26 -11.46
C ARG A 131 7.83 -2.53 -12.28
N VAL A 132 7.43 -3.64 -11.70
CA VAL A 132 7.50 -4.97 -12.34
C VAL A 132 6.09 -5.59 -12.35
N PRO A 133 5.84 -6.60 -13.21
CA PRO A 133 4.52 -7.24 -13.34
C PRO A 133 4.13 -8.16 -12.17
N THR A 134 4.19 -7.66 -10.93
CA THR A 134 3.67 -8.34 -9.74
C THR A 134 2.41 -7.66 -9.24
N VAL A 135 1.47 -8.44 -8.70
CA VAL A 135 0.15 -7.93 -8.28
C VAL A 135 0.20 -7.16 -6.97
N ASP A 136 1.12 -7.53 -6.07
CA ASP A 136 1.36 -6.90 -4.78
C ASP A 136 2.74 -7.30 -4.27
N VAL A 137 3.14 -6.68 -3.16
CA VAL A 137 4.45 -6.77 -2.51
C VAL A 137 5.56 -6.13 -3.34
N SER A 138 6.39 -5.34 -2.66
CA SER A 138 7.54 -4.63 -3.22
C SER A 138 8.77 -4.91 -2.37
N VAL A 139 9.95 -4.65 -2.92
CA VAL A 139 11.23 -4.83 -2.22
C VAL A 139 12.03 -3.54 -2.24
N VAL A 140 12.72 -3.25 -1.15
CA VAL A 140 13.71 -2.17 -1.06
C VAL A 140 15.11 -2.81 -1.10
N ASP A 141 15.91 -2.39 -2.07
CA ASP A 141 17.36 -2.65 -2.09
C ASP A 141 18.08 -1.36 -1.65
N LEU A 142 18.69 -1.39 -0.47
CA LEU A 142 19.35 -0.25 0.16
C LEU A 142 20.86 -0.46 0.20
N THR A 143 21.56 0.18 -0.74
CA THR A 143 23.03 0.27 -0.71
C THR A 143 23.48 1.51 0.06
N VAL A 144 24.26 1.32 1.12
CA VAL A 144 24.76 2.41 1.98
C VAL A 144 26.24 2.24 2.31
N ARG A 145 26.89 3.35 2.65
CA ARG A 145 28.23 3.35 3.28
C ARG A 145 28.09 3.69 4.75
N LEU A 146 28.53 2.78 5.60
CA LEU A 146 28.52 2.97 7.06
C LEU A 146 29.76 3.75 7.50
N GLU A 147 29.60 4.56 8.55
CA GLU A 147 30.72 5.26 9.19
C GLU A 147 31.56 4.31 10.05
N LYS A 148 30.89 3.49 10.86
CA LYS A 148 31.51 2.38 11.59
C LYS A 148 31.36 1.11 10.75
N GLY A 149 32.47 0.43 10.50
CA GLY A 149 32.44 -0.88 9.85
C GLY A 149 31.59 -1.86 10.65
N ALA A 150 30.83 -2.68 9.94
CA ALA A 150 30.02 -3.75 10.52
C ALA A 150 30.05 -4.95 9.57
N SER A 151 30.17 -6.14 10.13
CA SER A 151 29.99 -7.41 9.44
C SER A 151 28.51 -7.64 9.11
N TYR A 152 28.25 -8.54 8.17
CA TYR A 152 26.88 -8.90 7.80
C TYR A 152 26.10 -9.51 8.98
N ASP A 153 26.78 -10.30 9.83
CA ASP A 153 26.15 -10.89 11.02
C ASP A 153 25.80 -9.85 12.09
N GLU A 154 26.64 -8.82 12.27
CA GLU A 154 26.31 -7.69 13.16
C GLU A 154 25.10 -6.91 12.67
N ILE A 155 24.98 -6.68 11.35
CA ILE A 155 23.83 -6.00 10.75
C ILE A 155 22.56 -6.83 10.96
N LYS A 156 22.60 -8.14 10.65
CA LYS A 156 21.47 -9.06 10.87
C LYS A 156 21.03 -9.05 12.33
N ALA A 157 21.97 -9.16 13.27
CA ALA A 157 21.67 -9.16 14.69
C ALA A 157 20.99 -7.85 15.15
N ALA A 158 21.47 -6.69 14.67
CA ALA A 158 20.86 -5.40 14.98
C ALA A 158 19.42 -5.27 14.44
N ILE A 159 19.18 -5.71 13.21
CA ILE A 159 17.84 -5.70 12.60
C ILE A 159 16.90 -6.64 13.35
N LYS A 160 17.36 -7.86 13.66
CA LYS A 160 16.58 -8.84 14.41
C LYS A 160 16.18 -8.28 15.79
N GLN A 161 17.15 -7.74 16.52
CA GLN A 161 16.90 -7.13 17.83
C GLN A 161 15.88 -5.99 17.76
N ALA A 162 15.98 -5.10 16.77
CA ALA A 162 15.03 -4.01 16.59
C ALA A 162 13.62 -4.53 16.24
N SER A 163 13.53 -5.55 15.37
CA SER A 163 12.28 -6.18 14.95
C SER A 163 11.54 -6.90 16.08
N GLU A 164 12.28 -7.49 17.02
CA GLU A 164 11.73 -8.19 18.18
C GLU A 164 11.49 -7.26 19.38
N GLY A 165 12.10 -6.06 19.36
CA GLY A 165 12.05 -5.05 20.41
C GLY A 165 11.22 -3.83 20.03
N GLU A 166 11.89 -2.68 19.89
CA GLU A 166 11.22 -1.36 19.80
C GLU A 166 10.37 -1.17 18.54
N LEU A 167 10.66 -1.90 17.45
CA LEU A 167 9.93 -1.83 16.19
C LEU A 167 9.01 -3.03 15.96
N LYS A 168 8.68 -3.79 17.01
CA LYS A 168 7.81 -4.96 16.91
C LYS A 168 6.45 -4.59 16.30
N GLY A 169 6.07 -5.34 15.26
CA GLY A 169 4.83 -5.10 14.50
C GLY A 169 4.96 -4.05 13.39
N ILE A 170 6.13 -3.41 13.25
CA ILE A 170 6.46 -2.48 12.17
C ILE A 170 7.64 -3.03 11.34
N LEU A 171 8.66 -3.61 12.00
CA LEU A 171 9.78 -4.27 11.36
C LEU A 171 9.70 -5.78 11.58
N GLY A 172 9.90 -6.56 10.51
CA GLY A 172 10.05 -8.02 10.55
C GLY A 172 11.48 -8.46 10.26
N TYR A 173 11.82 -9.69 10.68
CA TYR A 173 13.08 -10.36 10.36
C TYR A 173 12.79 -11.81 9.95
N THR A 174 13.47 -12.32 8.93
CA THR A 174 13.40 -13.71 8.49
C THR A 174 14.74 -14.16 7.93
N GLU A 175 15.05 -15.45 8.07
CA GLU A 175 16.17 -16.14 7.43
C GLU A 175 15.69 -17.26 6.48
N ASP A 176 14.38 -17.35 6.28
CA ASP A 176 13.79 -18.31 5.36
C ASP A 176 14.01 -17.88 3.90
N ASP A 177 14.07 -18.85 2.99
CA ASP A 177 14.15 -18.63 1.55
C ASP A 177 12.79 -18.16 0.97
N VAL A 178 12.41 -16.93 1.30
CA VAL A 178 11.12 -16.31 0.95
C VAL A 178 11.09 -15.73 -0.46
N VAL A 179 9.88 -15.64 -1.02
CA VAL A 179 9.56 -14.87 -2.23
C VAL A 179 8.46 -13.85 -1.95
N SER A 180 8.18 -12.96 -2.91
CA SER A 180 7.26 -11.84 -2.69
C SER A 180 5.86 -12.25 -2.24
N THR A 181 5.32 -13.37 -2.74
CA THR A 181 3.97 -13.83 -2.39
C THR A 181 3.82 -14.25 -0.94
N ASP A 182 4.91 -14.61 -0.25
CA ASP A 182 4.89 -15.02 1.16
C ASP A 182 4.54 -13.85 2.09
N PHE A 183 4.67 -12.61 1.60
CA PHE A 183 4.34 -11.38 2.32
C PHE A 183 2.98 -10.78 1.94
N VAL A 184 2.20 -11.44 1.09
CA VAL A 184 0.87 -10.94 0.73
C VAL A 184 -0.05 -10.98 1.94
N GLY A 185 -0.56 -9.81 2.34
CA GLY A 185 -1.42 -9.67 3.52
C GLY A 185 -0.66 -9.63 4.85
N ASP A 186 0.68 -9.63 4.80
CA ASP A 186 1.49 -9.25 5.96
C ASP A 186 1.22 -7.78 6.30
N SER A 187 1.02 -7.48 7.58
CA SER A 187 0.63 -6.16 8.06
C SER A 187 1.82 -5.28 8.47
N ARG A 188 3.04 -5.81 8.41
CA ARG A 188 4.28 -5.10 8.73
C ARG A 188 4.71 -4.18 7.59
#